data_AF-A0A1F7RNW4-F1
#
_entry.id   AF-A0A1F7RNW4-F1
#
_cell.length_a   1.000
_cell.length_b   1.000
_cell.length_c   1.000
_cell.angle_alpha   90.00
_cell.angle_beta   90.00
_cell.angle_gamma   90.00
#
_symmetry.space_group_name_H-M   'P 1'
#
loop_
_entity.id
_entity.type
_entity.pdbx_description
1 polymer ?
#
loop_
_entity_poly.entity_id
_entity_poly.type
_entity_poly.pdbx_seq_one_letter_code
_entity_poly.pdbx_strand_id
1 'polypeptide(L)'
;MDFVSNYSVQINTTKHVVVFEELLPRASMPGGHDEYWWRNIFHQFASKRAEWKQLKESLNDIKDPSQPAMAVKTGKRAKAVTVGELRQFAERQHEEADKLLRRLDRYAIRNAVPMEWREY
;
A
#
# COMPACT_ATOMS: atom_id res chain seq x y z
N MET A 1 1.34 5.53 4.91
CA MET A 1 2.24 5.13 6.02
C MET A 1 1.55 5.56 7.28
N ASP A 2 1.16 4.61 8.14
CA ASP A 2 0.52 4.92 9.41
C ASP A 2 1.51 4.69 10.55
N PHE A 3 2.31 5.72 10.83
CA PHE A 3 3.33 5.73 11.89
C PHE A 3 2.69 5.55 13.28
N VAL A 4 1.41 5.89 13.43
CA VAL A 4 0.72 5.91 14.73
C VAL A 4 0.33 4.52 15.21
N SER A 5 0.24 3.55 14.29
CA SER A 5 -0.17 2.17 14.60
C SER A 5 0.75 1.42 15.58
N ASN A 6 2.00 1.87 15.75
CA ASN A 6 2.98 1.24 16.65
C ASN A 6 3.07 1.91 18.03
N TYR A 7 2.27 2.96 18.28
CA TYR A 7 2.35 3.75 19.51
C TYR A 7 1.02 3.75 20.26
N SER A 8 1.08 3.57 21.57
CA SER A 8 -0.01 4.02 22.43
C SER A 8 0.07 5.54 22.56
N VAL A 9 -0.99 6.23 22.19
CA VAL A 9 -1.08 7.69 22.30
C VAL A 9 -1.83 8.04 23.57
N GLN A 10 -1.15 8.71 24.49
CA GLN A 10 -1.77 9.26 25.69
C GLN A 10 -1.63 10.79 25.70
N ILE A 11 -2.73 11.49 25.97
CA ILE A 11 -2.72 12.94 26.12
C ILE A 11 -2.63 13.25 27.61
N ASN A 12 -1.46 13.68 28.07
CA ASN A 12 -1.28 14.12 29.45
C ASN A 12 -1.66 15.61 29.54
N THR A 13 -2.89 15.88 29.98
CA THR A 13 -3.45 17.23 30.07
C THR A 13 -2.83 18.07 31.19
N THR A 14 -2.26 17.45 32.22
CA THR A 14 -1.58 18.13 33.33
C THR A 14 -0.20 18.68 32.92
N LYS A 15 0.48 17.97 32.02
CA LYS A 15 1.80 18.36 31.51
C LYS A 15 1.73 18.99 30.11
N HIS A 16 0.53 19.08 29.51
CA HIS A 16 0.30 19.55 28.14
C HIS A 16 1.19 18.87 27.09
N VAL A 17 1.40 17.56 27.22
CA VAL A 17 2.20 16.78 26.27
C VAL A 17 1.42 15.60 25.72
N VAL A 18 1.68 15.29 24.45
CA VAL A 18 1.26 14.03 23.83
C VAL A 18 2.40 13.04 24.05
N VAL A 19 2.11 11.98 24.79
CA VAL A 19 3.06 10.89 25.04
C VAL A 19 2.79 9.80 24.01
N PHE A 20 3.80 9.51 23.22
CA PHE A 20 3.83 8.35 22.32
C PHE A 20 4.66 7.28 23.02
N GLU A 21 4.00 6.25 23.56
CA GLU A 21 4.69 5.07 24.07
C GLU A 21 4.80 4.07 22.94
N GLU A 22 6.02 3.81 22.48
CA GLU A 22 6.28 2.72 21.54
C GLU A 22 5.84 1.43 22.22
N LEU A 23 4.86 0.73 21.62
CA LEU A 23 4.48 -0.57 22.12
C LEU A 23 5.72 -1.44 22.00
N LEU A 24 6.31 -1.83 23.14
CA LEU A 24 7.41 -2.79 23.18
C LEU A 24 7.05 -3.92 22.21
N PRO A 25 7.95 -4.29 21.27
CA PRO A 25 7.71 -5.42 20.40
C PRO A 25 7.25 -6.55 21.30
N ARG A 26 6.01 -7.03 21.11
CA ARG A 26 5.57 -8.21 21.86
C ARG A 26 6.60 -9.28 21.51
N ALA A 27 7.51 -9.59 22.43
CA ALA A 27 8.71 -10.37 22.14
C ALA A 27 8.38 -11.78 21.61
N SER A 28 7.11 -12.18 21.69
CA SER A 28 6.56 -13.42 21.16
C SER A 28 6.02 -13.35 19.73
N MET A 29 5.97 -12.18 19.05
CA MET A 29 5.32 -12.02 17.75
C MET A 29 6.29 -11.61 16.64
N PRO A 30 6.32 -12.34 15.50
CA PRO A 30 7.12 -12.00 14.32
C PRO A 30 6.96 -10.54 13.87
N GLY A 31 8.02 -9.74 14.00
CA GLY A 31 8.04 -8.35 13.56
C GLY A 31 7.10 -7.43 14.32
N GLY A 32 6.67 -7.82 15.52
CA GLY A 32 5.76 -7.04 16.38
C GLY A 32 4.29 -7.11 15.99
N HIS A 33 3.91 -7.97 15.04
CA HIS A 33 2.55 -8.09 14.53
C HIS A 33 2.00 -9.51 14.65
N ASP A 34 0.69 -9.63 14.84
CA ASP A 34 -0.01 -10.92 14.88
C ASP A 34 -0.33 -11.45 13.48
N GLU A 35 -0.82 -12.70 13.43
CA GLU A 35 -1.23 -13.37 12.20
C GLU A 35 -2.23 -12.55 11.40
N TYR A 36 -3.25 -12.01 12.08
CA TYR A 36 -4.32 -11.26 11.42
C TYR A 36 -3.76 -10.05 10.68
N TRP A 37 -2.87 -9.29 11.32
CA TRP A 37 -2.22 -8.15 10.71
C TRP A 37 -1.41 -8.56 9.48
N TRP A 38 -0.58 -9.61 9.60
CA TRP A 38 0.25 -10.09 8.50
C TRP A 38 -0.60 -10.51 7.29
N ARG A 39 -1.59 -11.38 7.51
CA ARG A 39 -2.49 -11.85 6.44
C ARG A 39 -3.22 -10.70 5.77
N ASN A 40 -3.75 -9.77 6.57
CA ASN A 40 -4.48 -8.62 6.06
C ASN A 40 -3.59 -7.71 5.20
N ILE A 41 -2.36 -7.42 5.65
CA ILE A 41 -1.43 -6.58 4.88
C ILE A 41 -0.96 -7.28 3.60
N PHE A 42 -0.64 -8.57 3.62
CA PHE A 42 -0.30 -9.31 2.41
C PHE A 42 -1.45 -9.30 1.40
N HIS A 43 -2.68 -9.60 1.83
CA HIS A 43 -3.85 -9.53 0.96
C HIS A 43 -4.11 -8.14 0.39
N GLN A 44 -3.96 -7.08 1.19
CA GLN A 44 -4.16 -5.71 0.71
C GLN A 44 -3.15 -5.34 -0.38
N PHE A 45 -1.86 -5.61 -0.18
CA PHE A 45 -0.84 -5.30 -1.17
C PHE A 45 -0.99 -6.16 -2.43
N ALA A 46 -1.33 -7.44 -2.27
CA ALA A 46 -1.59 -8.33 -3.39
C ALA A 46 -2.81 -7.88 -4.21
N SER A 47 -3.89 -7.49 -3.53
CA SER A 47 -5.09 -6.93 -4.15
C SER A 47 -4.77 -5.66 -4.92
N LYS A 48 -4.01 -4.71 -4.33
CA LYS A 48 -3.60 -3.49 -5.04
C LYS A 48 -2.74 -3.79 -6.27
N ARG A 49 -1.81 -4.74 -6.20
CA ARG A 49 -1.07 -5.19 -7.38
C ARG A 49 -2.01 -5.74 -8.46
N ALA A 50 -2.98 -6.57 -8.07
CA ALA A 50 -3.95 -7.15 -9.00
C ALA A 50 -4.87 -6.09 -9.63
N GLU A 51 -5.37 -5.13 -8.85
CA GLU A 51 -6.18 -4.00 -9.34
C GLU A 51 -5.43 -3.20 -10.41
N TRP A 52 -4.15 -2.86 -10.17
CA TRP A 52 -3.34 -2.13 -11.16
C TRP A 52 -3.07 -2.97 -12.42
N LYS A 53 -2.87 -4.28 -12.26
CA LYS A 53 -2.73 -5.20 -13.39
C LYS A 53 -4.00 -5.23 -14.24
N GLN A 54 -5.16 -5.39 -13.60
CA GLN A 54 -6.46 -5.41 -14.28
C GLN A 54 -6.76 -4.08 -14.98
N LEU A 55 -6.45 -2.94 -14.36
CA LEU A 55 -6.59 -1.64 -15.00
C LEU A 55 -5.68 -1.51 -16.22
N LYS A 56 -4.43 -1.95 -16.13
CA LYS A 56 -3.52 -1.95 -17.28
C LYS A 56 -4.07 -2.81 -18.43
N GLU A 57 -4.59 -4.00 -18.10
CA GLU A 57 -5.16 -4.94 -19.07
C GLU A 57 -6.42 -4.37 -19.74
N SER A 58 -7.36 -3.80 -18.97
CA SER A 58 -8.56 -3.18 -19.54
C SER A 58 -8.25 -1.97 -20.42
N LEU A 59 -7.17 -1.23 -20.12
CA LEU A 59 -6.70 -0.14 -20.97
C LEU A 59 -6.02 -0.64 -22.24
N ASN A 60 -5.49 -1.86 -22.29
CA ASN A 60 -4.88 -2.45 -23.49
C ASN A 60 -5.92 -2.78 -24.57
N ASP A 61 -7.15 -3.05 -24.18
CA ASP A 61 -8.26 -3.31 -25.11
C ASP A 61 -8.65 -2.06 -25.92
N ILE A 62 -8.26 -0.87 -25.46
CA ILE A 62 -8.49 0.39 -26.15
C ILE A 62 -7.37 0.64 -27.18
N LYS A 63 -7.74 0.71 -28.46
CA LYS A 63 -6.79 0.86 -29.58
C LYS A 63 -6.22 2.26 -29.75
N ASP A 64 -7.00 3.30 -29.44
CA ASP A 64 -6.55 4.69 -29.59
C ASP A 64 -5.95 5.23 -28.28
N PRO A 65 -4.62 5.42 -28.19
CA PRO A 65 -3.97 5.93 -26.99
C PRO A 65 -4.25 7.42 -26.75
N SER A 66 -4.74 8.17 -27.74
CA SER A 66 -5.02 9.60 -27.62
C SER A 66 -6.42 9.88 -27.07
N GLN A 67 -7.26 8.84 -26.98
CA GLN A 67 -8.63 8.97 -26.46
C GLN A 67 -8.59 9.50 -25.01
N PRO A 68 -9.45 10.48 -24.65
CA PRO A 68 -9.54 10.95 -23.27
C PRO A 68 -10.13 9.86 -22.37
N ALA A 69 -9.42 9.51 -21.30
CA ALA A 69 -9.83 8.50 -20.33
C ALA A 69 -10.40 9.12 -19.04
N MET A 70 -9.81 10.23 -18.59
CA MET A 70 -10.18 10.87 -17.33
C MET A 70 -9.82 12.35 -17.34
N ALA A 71 -10.54 13.16 -16.57
CA ALA A 71 -10.19 14.56 -16.32
C ALA A 71 -9.61 14.72 -14.92
N VAL A 72 -8.37 15.21 -14.82
CA VAL A 72 -7.71 15.48 -13.54
C VAL A 72 -7.75 16.98 -13.27
N LYS A 73 -8.33 17.37 -12.13
CA LYS A 73 -8.27 18.76 -11.66
C LYS A 73 -6.88 19.05 -11.12
N THR A 74 -6.22 20.03 -11.72
CA THR A 74 -4.91 20.54 -11.30
C THR A 74 -5.09 22.03 -10.98
N GLY A 75 -5.30 22.34 -9.71
CA GLY A 75 -5.69 23.70 -9.27
C GLY A 75 -7.04 24.12 -9.86
N LYS A 76 -7.09 25.29 -10.52
CA LYS A 76 -8.31 25.82 -11.16
C LYS A 76 -8.60 25.24 -12.56
N ARG A 77 -7.71 24.40 -13.12
CA ARG A 77 -7.84 23.86 -14.48
C ARG A 77 -8.04 22.34 -14.46
N ALA A 78 -8.83 21.82 -15.40
CA ALA A 78 -8.94 20.39 -15.65
C ALA A 78 -8.05 20.01 -16.84
N LYS A 79 -7.19 18.99 -16.68
CA LYS A 79 -6.42 18.39 -17.78
C LYS A 79 -7.06 17.05 -18.14
N ALA A 80 -7.34 16.83 -19.42
CA ALA A 80 -7.70 15.51 -19.90
C ALA A 80 -6.45 14.62 -19.92
N VAL A 81 -6.54 13.46 -19.26
CA VAL A 81 -5.55 12.39 -19.28
C VAL A 81 -5.96 11.41 -20.36
N THR A 82 -5.03 11.10 -21.25
CA THR A 82 -5.28 10.15 -22.34
C THR A 82 -5.20 8.70 -21.86
N VAL A 83 -5.77 7.78 -22.63
CA VAL A 83 -5.64 6.33 -22.39
C VAL A 83 -4.17 5.90 -22.32
N GLY A 84 -3.32 6.44 -23.20
CA GLY A 84 -1.89 6.16 -23.21
C GLY A 84 -1.18 6.62 -21.92
N GLU A 85 -1.46 7.85 -21.46
CA GLU A 85 -0.92 8.38 -20.20
C GLU A 85 -1.39 7.54 -19.00
N LEU A 86 -2.67 7.16 -18.97
CA LEU A 86 -3.24 6.36 -17.90
C LEU A 86 -2.67 4.94 -17.89
N ARG A 87 -2.43 4.33 -19.06
CA ARG A 87 -1.80 3.01 -19.20
C ARG A 87 -0.39 3.00 -18.63
N GLN A 88 0.44 3.98 -19.01
CA GLN A 88 1.79 4.14 -18.46
C GLN A 88 1.79 4.41 -16.96
N PHE A 89 0.76 5.10 -16.45
CA PHE A 89 0.61 5.30 -15.03
C PHE A 89 0.27 3.99 -14.32
N ALA A 90 -0.73 3.25 -14.80
CA ALA A 90 -1.13 1.95 -14.24
C ALA A 90 0.02 0.94 -14.24
N GLU A 91 0.83 0.91 -15.30
CA GLU A 91 2.02 0.07 -15.38
C GLU A 91 3.05 0.41 -14.29
N ARG A 92 3.38 1.69 -14.12
CA ARG A 92 4.27 2.13 -13.04
C ARG A 92 3.72 1.79 -11.66
N GLN A 93 2.42 1.99 -11.44
CA GLN A 93 1.79 1.64 -10.16
C GLN A 93 1.80 0.13 -9.89
N HIS A 94 1.59 -0.69 -10.92
CA HIS A 94 1.72 -2.15 -10.82
C HIS A 94 3.14 -2.56 -10.41
N GLU A 95 4.17 -1.98 -11.05
CA GLU A 95 5.57 -2.26 -10.70
C GLU A 95 5.92 -1.81 -9.28
N GLU A 96 5.49 -0.63 -8.86
CA GLU A 96 5.70 -0.15 -7.50
C GLU A 96 4.97 -1.03 -6.47
N ALA A 97 3.75 -1.46 -6.76
CA ALA A 97 3.03 -2.41 -5.91
C ALA A 97 3.77 -3.74 -5.78
N ASP A 98 4.34 -4.28 -6.88
CA ASP A 98 5.16 -5.50 -6.83
C ASP A 98 6.45 -5.31 -6.03
N LYS A 99 7.14 -4.17 -6.20
CA LYS A 99 8.33 -3.83 -5.40
C LYS A 99 8.00 -3.75 -3.91
N LEU A 100 6.87 -3.14 -3.55
CA LEU A 100 6.42 -3.03 -2.17
C LEU A 100 6.09 -4.41 -1.59
N LEU A 101 5.39 -5.26 -2.34
CA LEU A 101 5.07 -6.62 -1.89
C LEU A 101 6.34 -7.46 -1.68
N ARG A 102 7.35 -7.35 -2.56
CA ARG A 102 8.67 -7.99 -2.34
C ARG A 102 9.44 -7.41 -1.15
N ARG A 103 9.25 -6.14 -0.83
CA ARG A 103 9.84 -5.53 0.39
C ARG A 103 9.16 -6.07 1.64
N LEU A 104 7.83 -6.16 1.63
CA LEU A 104 7.05 -6.77 2.70
C LEU A 104 7.47 -8.22 2.93
N ASP A 105 7.59 -9.01 1.86
CA ASP A 105 8.02 -10.40 1.96
C ASP A 105 9.43 -10.55 2.58
N ARG A 106 10.40 -9.75 2.12
CA ARG A 106 11.74 -9.72 2.74
C ARG A 106 11.71 -9.28 4.20
N TYR A 107 10.87 -8.32 4.56
CA TYR A 107 10.72 -7.89 5.96
C TYR A 107 10.13 -9.03 6.79
N ALA A 108 9.15 -9.75 6.27
CA ALA A 108 8.53 -10.87 6.95
C ALA A 108 9.49 -12.06 7.14
N ILE A 109 10.31 -12.38 6.13
CA ILE A 109 11.38 -13.39 6.23
C ILE A 109 12.37 -13.04 7.34
N ARG A 110 12.84 -11.78 7.40
CA ARG A 110 13.78 -11.33 8.45
C ARG A 110 13.22 -11.43 9.86
N ASN A 111 11.91 -11.37 9.98
CA ASN A 111 11.19 -11.45 11.25
C ASN A 111 10.65 -12.87 11.54
N ALA A 112 11.08 -13.88 10.79
CA ALA A 112 10.67 -15.28 10.95
C ALA A 112 9.14 -15.47 10.89
N VAL A 113 8.45 -14.69 10.05
CA VAL A 113 7.00 -14.82 9.84
C VAL A 113 6.70 -16.14 9.11
N PRO A 114 5.79 -16.98 9.64
CA PRO A 114 5.34 -18.21 8.97
C PRO A 114 4.86 -17.98 7.54
N MET A 115 4.99 -18.98 6.66
CA MET A 115 4.54 -18.85 5.26
C MET A 115 3.02 -18.71 5.17
N GLU A 116 2.29 -19.50 5.97
CA GLU A 116 0.82 -19.51 6.12
C GLU A 116 0.20 -18.14 6.46
N TRP A 117 0.98 -17.23 7.06
CA TRP A 117 0.55 -15.87 7.39
C TRP A 117 0.76 -14.88 6.24
N ARG A 118 1.46 -15.30 5.18
CA ARG A 118 1.89 -14.48 4.05
C ARG A 118 1.29 -14.93 2.72
N GLU A 119 0.52 -16.01 2.72
CA GLU A 119 -0.19 -16.51 1.55
C GLU A 119 -1.36 -15.60 1.19
N TYR A 120 -1.56 -15.36 -0.12
CA TYR A 120 -2.59 -14.49 -0.68
C TYR A 120 -3.02 -14.92 -2.08
#